data_AF-A0A842PRG9-F1
#
_entry.id   AF-A0A842PRG9-F1
#
_cell.length_a   1.000
_cell.length_b   1.000
_cell.length_c   1.000
_cell.angle_alpha   90.00
_cell.angle_beta   90.00
_cell.angle_gamma   90.00
#
_symmetry.space_group_name_H-M   'P 1'
#
loop_
_entity.id
_entity.type
_entity.pdbx_description
1 polymer ?
#
loop_
_entity_poly.entity_id
_entity_poly.type
_entity_poly.pdbx_seq_one_letter_code
_entity_poly.pdbx_strand_id
1 'polypeptide(L)' 'MSADKRIPVTEETREELHELKKPGQTYDDLLKELAQSRRREDLEKRFQELEDADSDDLTSLEDV' A
#
# COMPACT_ATOMS: atom_id res chain seq x y z
N MET A 1 3.58 -22.81 4.95
CA MET A 1 2.48 -22.82 5.93
C MET A 1 1.89 -21.42 5.94
N SER A 2 0.57 -21.28 5.74
CA SER A 2 -0.13 -20.01 5.98
C SER A 2 -0.09 -19.73 7.48
N ALA A 3 0.54 -18.62 7.88
CA ALA A 3 0.55 -18.19 9.26
C ALA A 3 -0.73 -17.38 9.51
N ASP A 4 -1.72 -17.97 10.17
CA ASP A 4 -2.94 -17.27 10.52
C ASP A 4 -2.67 -16.29 11.67
N LYS A 5 -2.80 -14.99 11.38
CA LYS A 5 -2.73 -13.90 12.37
C LYS A 5 -4.05 -13.13 12.39
N ARG A 6 -4.45 -12.66 13.57
CA ARG A 6 -5.68 -11.85 13.76
C ARG A 6 -5.30 -10.39 13.96
N ILE A 7 -6.01 -9.50 13.27
CA ILE A 7 -5.89 -8.05 13.44
C ILE A 7 -7.20 -7.57 14.10
N PRO A 8 -7.19 -7.17 15.37
CA PRO A 8 -8.36 -6.56 15.99
C PRO A 8 -8.59 -5.18 15.37
N VAL A 9 -9.83 -4.91 15.00
CA VAL A 9 -10.29 -3.64 14.43
C VAL A 9 -11.57 -3.20 15.13
N THR A 10 -11.97 -1.95 14.95
CA THR A 10 -13.28 -1.47 15.39
C THR A 10 -14.38 -2.08 14.51
N GLU A 11 -15.63 -2.04 14.98
CA GLU A 11 -16.77 -2.52 14.17
C GLU A 11 -16.93 -1.69 12.90
N GLU A 12 -16.79 -0.37 13.00
CA GLU A 12 -16.81 0.56 11.87
C GLU A 12 -15.80 0.16 10.79
N THR A 13 -14.53 -0.05 11.15
CA THR A 13 -13.51 -0.50 10.18
C THR A 13 -13.82 -1.88 9.61
N ARG A 14 -14.42 -2.78 10.40
CA ARG A 14 -14.84 -4.09 9.91
C ARG A 14 -15.95 -3.96 8.86
N GLU A 15 -16.91 -3.06 9.06
CA GLU A 15 -17.98 -2.76 8.11
C GLU A 15 -17.43 -2.15 6.82
N GLU A 16 -16.55 -1.16 6.90
CA GLU A 16 -15.88 -0.57 5.74
C GLU A 16 -15.11 -1.61 4.92
N LEU A 17 -14.33 -2.47 5.58
CA LEU A 17 -13.62 -3.57 4.92
C LEU A 17 -14.59 -4.57 4.27
N HIS A 18 -15.78 -4.74 4.83
CA HIS A 18 -16.80 -5.62 4.25
C HIS A 18 -17.38 -5.03 2.96
N GLU A 19 -17.64 -3.72 2.93
CA GLU A 19 -18.16 -3.02 1.75
C GLU A 19 -17.16 -3.02 0.59
N LEU A 20 -15.86 -2.88 0.89
CA LEU A 20 -14.80 -2.92 -0.11
C LEU A 20 -14.58 -4.32 -0.71
N LYS A 21 -15.03 -5.36 -0.02
CA LYS A 21 -14.76 -6.75 -0.37
C LYS A 21 -15.65 -7.23 -1.50
N LYS A 22 -15.06 -7.83 -2.53
CA LYS A 22 -15.79 -8.44 -3.65
C LYS A 22 -16.46 -9.77 -3.25
N PRO A 23 -17.53 -10.19 -3.94
CA PRO A 23 -18.11 -11.52 -3.75
C PRO A 23 -17.06 -12.62 -3.95
N GLY A 24 -16.97 -13.56 -3.01
CA GLY A 24 -16.02 -14.68 -3.06
C GLY A 24 -14.57 -14.36 -2.66
N GLN A 25 -14.21 -13.09 -2.49
CA GLN A 25 -12.88 -12.68 -2.01
C GLN A 25 -12.71 -13.02 -0.52
N THR A 26 -11.49 -13.22 -0.01
CA THR A 26 -11.23 -13.27 1.44
C THR A 26 -10.76 -11.92 1.97
N TYR A 27 -10.78 -11.70 3.28
CA TYR A 27 -10.17 -10.49 3.86
C TYR A 27 -8.66 -10.45 3.64
N ASP A 28 -7.98 -11.60 3.62
CA ASP A 28 -6.55 -11.67 3.31
C ASP A 28 -6.25 -11.19 1.88
N ASP A 29 -7.10 -11.56 0.91
CA ASP A 29 -6.96 -11.10 -0.47
C ASP A 29 -7.21 -9.58 -0.58
N LEU A 30 -8.24 -9.07 0.10
CA LEU A 30 -8.52 -7.63 0.14
C LEU A 30 -7.34 -6.86 0.76
N LEU A 31 -6.81 -7.33 1.89
CA LEU A 31 -5.68 -6.68 2.55
C LEU A 31 -4.41 -6.67 1.68
N LYS A 32 -4.18 -7.72 0.87
CA LYS A 32 -3.10 -7.73 -0.12
C LYS A 32 -3.32 -6.68 -1.22
N GLU A 33 -4.54 -6.56 -1.74
CA GLU A 33 -4.88 -5.53 -2.75
C GLU A 33 -4.66 -4.12 -2.17
N LEU A 34 -5.15 -3.85 -0.96
CA LEU A 34 -4.96 -2.56 -0.29
C LEU A 34 -3.48 -2.25 -0.03
N ALA A 35 -2.70 -3.25 0.43
CA ALA A 35 -1.27 -3.09 0.64
C ALA A 35 -0.51 -2.79 -0.66
N GLN A 36 -0.92 -3.39 -1.79
CA GLN A 36 -0.34 -3.10 -3.09
C GLN A 36 -0.70 -1.69 -3.57
N SER A 37 -1.95 -1.27 -3.40
CA SER A 37 -2.39 0.10 -3.73
C SER A 37 -1.57 1.13 -2.97
N ARG A 38 -1.42 0.94 -1.65
CA ARG A 38 -0.65 1.86 -0.81
C ARG A 38 0.81 1.97 -1.24
N ARG A 39 1.45 0.85 -1.58
CA ARG A 39 2.84 0.86 -2.07
C ARG A 39 2.98 1.61 -3.39
N ARG A 40 1.98 1.50 -4.25
CA ARG A 40 1.95 2.22 -5.54
C ARG A 40 1.82 3.72 -5.31
N GLU A 41 0.90 4.15 -4.45
CA GLU A 41 0.76 5.56 -4.05
C GLU A 41 2.06 6.11 -3.44
N ASP A 42 2.70 5.34 -2.55
CA ASP A 42 3.96 5.75 -1.92
C ASP A 42 5.10 5.88 -2.96
N LEU A 43 5.12 5.03 -4.00
CA LEU A 43 6.07 5.15 -5.11
C LEU A 43 5.79 6.38 -5.97
N GLU A 44 4.53 6.59 -6.35
CA GLU A 44 4.09 7.75 -7.14
C GLU A 44 4.45 9.06 -6.43
N LYS A 45 4.22 9.14 -5.11
CA LYS A 45 4.62 10.29 -4.28
C LYS A 45 6.13 10.52 -4.29
N ARG A 46 6.94 9.46 -4.21
CA ARG A 46 8.41 9.58 -4.26
C ARG A 46 8.90 10.06 -5.63
N PHE A 47 8.28 9.59 -6.72
CA PHE A 47 8.62 10.08 -8.06
C PHE A 47 8.31 11.57 -8.19
N GLN A 48 7.14 12.00 -7.72
CA GLN A 48 6.77 13.42 -7.71
C GLN A 48 7.78 14.25 -6.90
N GLU A 49 8.18 13.78 -5.72
CA GLU A 49 9.19 14.46 -4.89
C GLU A 49 10.56 14.55 -5.60
N LEU A 50 10.94 13.54 -6.39
CA LEU A 50 12.19 13.57 -7.17
C LEU A 50 12.09 14.51 -8.38
N GLU A 51 10.95 14.59 -9.05
CA GLU A 51 10.73 15.54 -10.15
C GLU A 51 10.74 16.98 -9.67
N ASP A 52 10.22 17.22 -8.46
CA ASP A 52 10.17 18.55 -7.84
C ASP A 52 11.49 18.93 -7.14
N ALA A 53 12.43 17.99 -6.97
CA ALA A 53 13.72 18.23 -6.34
C ALA A 53 14.73 18.87 -7.31
N ASP A 54 15.54 19.78 -6.80
CA ASP A 54 16.64 20.38 -7.57
C ASP A 54 17.69 19.31 -7.94
N SER A 55 18.21 19.37 -9.17
CA SER A 55 19.17 18.39 -9.68
C SER A 55 20.43 18.24 -8.83
N ASP A 56 20.78 19.29 -8.10
CA ASP A 56 21.97 19.35 -7.23
C ASP A 56 21.79 18.54 -5.93
N ASP A 57 20.55 18.24 -5.53
CA ASP A 57 20.23 17.43 -4.35
C ASP A 57 20.08 15.92 -4.70
N LEU A 58 20.17 15.56 -5.98
CA LEU A 58 20.00 14.18 -6.46
C LEU A 58 21.36 13.49 -6.72
N THR A 59 21.44 12.20 -6.40
CA THR A 59 22.62 11.36 -6.70
C THR A 59 22.45 10.63 -8.03
N SER A 60 23.50 10.60 -8.86
CA SER A 60 23.49 9.83 -10.11
C SER A 60 23.35 8.34 -9.85
N LEU A 61 22.63 7.64 -10.72
CA LEU A 61 22.47 6.18 -10.64
C LEU A 61 23.78 5.42 -10.89
N GLU A 62 24.77 6.06 -11.53
CA GLU A 62 26.10 5.47 -11.77
C GLU A 62 27.01 5.51 -10.53
N ASP A 63 26.63 6.28 -9.50
CA ASP A 63 27.40 6.48 -8.27
C ASP A 63 26.95 5.55 -7.11
N VAL A 64 26.04 4.59 -7.36
CA VAL A 64 25.46 3.66 -6.38
C VAL A 64 25.89 2.21 -6.59
#